data_AF-A0A7C7D0X5-F1
#
_entry.id   AF-A0A7C7D0X5-F1
#
_cell.length_a   1.000
_cell.length_b   1.000
_cell.length_c   1.000
_cell.angle_alpha   90.00
_cell.angle_beta   90.00
_cell.angle_gamma   90.00
#
_symmetry.space_group_name_H-M   'P 1'
#
loop_
_entity.id
_entity.type
_entity.pdbx_description
1 polymer ?
#
loop_
_entity_poly.entity_id
_entity_poly.type
_entity_poly.pdbx_seq_one_letter_code
_entity_poly.pdbx_strand_id
1 'polypeptide(L)'
;MVANSKIDIHIHTNLYKGIERFSGGTYASPEEIRGMYKNLGISKGVILPAVDVECSFQTQSNEEAYYITQQNPDLFYWFCNIHPQMGNNSASTDFSRFLEYYKKLGAKGVGEITANMYFDDPYVENLFYHCQKCEMPVLFHIGPTIGGCYGLVDEIGLPRLEKELDKFPDLQFIGHSQPFWSEISSDVTEENCNSYPSGKVISGRVVELMRTYNNLYGDLSAGSGFNAVSRDPEFGYAFIEEFQDKLYFGTDICDPRNEIKLSFWLDEAVEKGKISQVAYNKVCFGNALKLLE
;
A
#
# COMPACT_ATOMS: atom_id res chain seq x y z
N MET A 1 -19.78 -14.31 -18.86
CA MET A 1 -19.48 -13.04 -18.18
C MET A 1 -17.98 -12.86 -18.26
N VAL A 2 -17.49 -11.74 -18.80
CA VAL A 2 -16.06 -11.43 -18.69
C VAL A 2 -15.82 -11.23 -17.20
N ALA A 3 -15.12 -12.16 -16.55
CA ALA A 3 -14.78 -12.03 -15.14
C ALA A 3 -13.96 -10.73 -15.00
N ASN A 4 -14.46 -9.76 -14.25
CA ASN A 4 -13.71 -8.54 -13.95
C ASN A 4 -12.44 -8.97 -13.22
N SER A 5 -11.30 -8.91 -13.91
CA SER A 5 -10.03 -9.33 -13.34
C SER A 5 -9.53 -8.23 -12.42
N LYS A 6 -9.14 -8.58 -11.19
CA LYS A 6 -8.71 -7.61 -10.18
C LYS A 6 -7.37 -6.97 -10.60
N ILE A 7 -7.11 -5.74 -10.16
CA ILE A 7 -5.78 -5.10 -10.21
C ILE A 7 -5.29 -4.98 -8.78
N ASP A 8 -4.11 -5.54 -8.53
CA ASP A 8 -3.44 -5.55 -7.25
C ASP A 8 -2.46 -4.38 -7.15
N ILE A 9 -2.70 -3.44 -6.24
CA ILE A 9 -1.86 -2.24 -6.14
C ILE A 9 -0.59 -2.43 -5.30
N HIS A 10 -0.37 -3.61 -4.72
CA HIS A 10 0.71 -3.81 -3.76
C HIS A 10 1.28 -5.22 -3.86
N ILE A 11 2.41 -5.37 -4.55
CA ILE A 11 3.25 -6.59 -4.50
C ILE A 11 4.73 -6.25 -4.46
N HIS A 12 5.49 -7.21 -3.95
CA HIS A 12 6.95 -7.19 -3.94
C HIS A 12 7.48 -8.42 -4.67
N THR A 13 8.26 -8.21 -5.73
CA THR A 13 8.82 -9.29 -6.52
C THR A 13 10.24 -8.99 -6.96
N ASN A 14 11.13 -9.97 -6.85
CA ASN A 14 12.53 -9.82 -7.23
C ASN A 14 12.90 -10.79 -8.35
N LEU A 15 13.83 -10.37 -9.22
CA LEU A 15 14.33 -11.21 -10.31
C LEU A 15 15.20 -12.35 -9.76
N TYR A 16 15.97 -12.05 -8.72
CA TYR A 16 16.89 -12.99 -8.09
C TYR A 16 16.43 -13.35 -6.68
N LYS A 17 16.60 -14.62 -6.32
CA LYS A 17 16.42 -15.08 -4.94
C LYS A 17 17.64 -14.67 -4.12
N GLY A 18 17.43 -13.93 -3.05
CA GLY A 18 18.46 -13.51 -2.10
C GLY A 18 18.58 -14.41 -0.89
N ILE A 19 19.01 -13.82 0.22
CA ILE A 19 19.05 -14.49 1.53
C ILE A 19 17.63 -14.78 2.03
N GLU A 20 17.46 -15.92 2.69
CA GLU A 20 16.18 -16.24 3.33
C GLU A 20 15.92 -15.34 4.55
N ARG A 21 14.65 -15.02 4.76
CA ARG A 21 14.19 -14.36 5.99
C ARG A 21 14.43 -15.28 7.19
N PHE A 22 14.47 -14.75 8.41
CA PHE A 22 14.57 -15.57 9.62
C PHE A 22 13.40 -16.57 9.78
N SER A 23 12.23 -16.26 9.23
CA SER A 23 11.06 -17.14 9.15
C SER A 23 11.08 -18.10 7.94
N GLY A 24 12.21 -18.16 7.22
CA GLY A 24 12.38 -18.86 5.94
C GLY A 24 11.78 -18.10 4.75
N GLY A 25 12.10 -18.57 3.54
CA GLY A 25 11.61 -18.07 2.25
C GLY A 25 12.20 -16.74 1.79
N THR A 26 11.82 -16.34 0.58
CA THR A 26 12.40 -15.22 -0.18
C THR A 26 11.31 -14.48 -0.96
N TYR A 27 11.65 -13.33 -1.56
CA TYR A 27 10.73 -12.63 -2.46
C TYR A 27 10.23 -13.52 -3.59
N ALA A 28 8.93 -13.44 -3.89
CA ALA A 28 8.34 -14.14 -5.03
C ALA A 28 8.97 -13.65 -6.34
N SER A 29 9.20 -14.55 -7.27
CA SER A 29 9.63 -14.23 -8.63
C SER A 29 8.41 -13.85 -9.50
N PRO A 30 8.62 -13.13 -10.62
CA PRO A 30 7.55 -12.80 -11.56
C PRO A 30 6.69 -14.01 -11.99
N GLU A 31 7.32 -15.18 -12.19
CA GLU A 31 6.63 -16.40 -12.58
C GLU A 31 5.76 -16.97 -11.44
N GLU A 32 6.26 -16.94 -10.21
CA GLU A 32 5.47 -17.35 -9.05
C GLU A 32 4.28 -16.41 -8.84
N ILE A 33 4.47 -15.09 -8.99
CA ILE A 33 3.36 -14.11 -8.94
C ILE A 33 2.30 -14.43 -10.00
N ARG A 34 2.72 -14.70 -11.24
CA ARG A 34 1.81 -15.09 -12.33
C ARG A 34 0.97 -16.31 -11.96
N GLY A 35 1.60 -17.33 -11.37
CA GLY A 35 0.92 -18.53 -10.87
C GLY A 35 -0.10 -18.22 -9.78
N MET A 36 0.25 -17.36 -8.82
CA MET A 36 -0.65 -16.93 -7.75
C MET A 36 -1.84 -16.13 -8.29
N TYR A 37 -1.59 -15.18 -9.20
CA TYR A 37 -2.62 -14.32 -9.79
C TYR A 37 -3.67 -15.10 -10.57
N LYS A 38 -3.27 -16.16 -11.28
CA LYS A 38 -4.22 -17.04 -11.96
C LYS A 38 -5.25 -17.64 -11.00
N ASN A 39 -4.83 -18.01 -9.79
CA ASN A 39 -5.73 -18.58 -8.78
C ASN A 39 -6.58 -17.52 -8.08
N LEU A 40 -6.05 -16.30 -7.95
CA LEU A 40 -6.70 -15.19 -7.26
C LEU A 40 -7.63 -14.34 -8.16
N GLY A 41 -7.64 -14.60 -9.47
CA GLY A 41 -8.40 -13.81 -10.43
C GLY A 41 -7.85 -12.39 -10.60
N ILE A 42 -6.52 -12.24 -10.54
CA ILE A 42 -5.81 -10.96 -10.70
C ILE A 42 -5.21 -10.89 -12.10
N SER A 43 -5.33 -9.73 -12.76
CA SER A 43 -4.79 -9.49 -14.10
C SER A 43 -3.41 -8.87 -14.07
N LYS A 44 -3.24 -7.85 -13.23
CA LYS A 44 -2.00 -7.10 -13.09
C LYS A 44 -1.74 -6.71 -11.65
N GLY A 45 -0.45 -6.58 -11.34
CA GLY A 45 0.07 -6.08 -10.07
C GLY A 45 0.83 -4.78 -10.25
N VAL A 46 0.97 -3.99 -9.19
CA VAL A 46 1.90 -2.86 -9.12
C VAL A 46 3.11 -3.28 -8.30
N ILE A 47 4.27 -3.38 -8.94
CA ILE A 47 5.53 -3.62 -8.23
C ILE A 47 5.85 -2.41 -7.36
N LEU A 48 6.06 -2.66 -6.07
CA LEU A 48 6.56 -1.72 -5.08
C LEU A 48 8.00 -2.12 -4.72
N PRO A 49 9.03 -1.39 -5.17
CA PRO A 49 10.42 -1.77 -4.92
C PRO A 49 10.81 -1.58 -3.44
N ALA A 50 11.32 -2.62 -2.80
CA ALA A 50 11.80 -2.55 -1.42
C ALA A 50 13.23 -1.97 -1.34
N VAL A 51 13.36 -0.65 -1.17
CA VAL A 51 14.66 0.06 -1.19
C VAL A 51 15.29 0.22 0.19
N ASP A 52 14.47 0.17 1.25
CA ASP A 52 14.83 0.47 2.63
C ASP A 52 15.49 -0.74 3.32
N VAL A 53 16.56 -0.49 4.07
CA VAL A 53 17.37 -1.55 4.72
C VAL A 53 16.78 -1.98 6.06
N GLU A 54 15.86 -1.20 6.61
CA GLU A 54 15.21 -1.37 7.90
C GLU A 54 14.26 -2.56 7.93
N CYS A 55 13.70 -2.93 6.76
CA CYS A 55 12.67 -3.95 6.62
C CYS A 55 13.02 -5.08 5.65
N SER A 56 14.15 -5.00 4.95
CA SER A 56 14.44 -5.88 3.82
C SER A 56 15.68 -6.74 4.03
N PHE A 57 15.52 -8.05 3.83
CA PHE A 57 16.62 -9.01 3.73
C PHE A 57 17.34 -8.93 2.38
N GLN A 58 16.64 -8.43 1.37
CA GLN A 58 17.14 -8.20 0.03
C GLN A 58 16.50 -6.92 -0.50
N THR A 59 17.27 -5.86 -0.67
CA THR A 59 16.78 -4.64 -1.30
C THR A 59 16.65 -4.82 -2.81
N GLN A 60 15.75 -4.05 -3.41
CA GLN A 60 15.51 -4.00 -4.85
C GLN A 60 15.75 -2.57 -5.34
N SER A 61 16.46 -2.41 -6.46
CA SER A 61 16.59 -1.10 -7.11
C SER A 61 15.38 -0.78 -7.99
N ASN A 62 15.13 0.52 -8.21
CA ASN A 62 14.12 0.97 -9.17
C ASN A 62 14.38 0.43 -10.58
N GLU A 63 15.65 0.32 -10.98
CA GLU A 63 16.04 -0.22 -12.28
C GLU A 63 15.68 -1.70 -12.44
N GLU A 64 15.80 -2.51 -11.38
CA GLU A 64 15.38 -3.91 -11.40
C GLU A 64 13.86 -4.01 -11.53
N ALA A 65 13.11 -3.25 -10.73
CA ALA A 65 11.64 -3.22 -10.81
C ALA A 65 11.17 -2.80 -12.21
N TYR A 66 11.74 -1.72 -12.75
CA TYR A 66 11.49 -1.29 -14.12
C TYR A 66 11.81 -2.41 -15.12
N TYR A 67 12.97 -3.05 -15.01
CA TYR A 67 13.35 -4.16 -15.89
C TYR A 67 12.33 -5.31 -15.85
N ILE A 68 11.84 -5.69 -14.66
CA ILE A 68 10.80 -6.72 -14.51
C ILE A 68 9.53 -6.35 -15.29
N THR A 69 9.10 -5.08 -15.24
CA THR A 69 7.93 -4.62 -16.02
C THR A 69 8.17 -4.70 -17.52
N GLN A 70 9.39 -4.44 -18.00
CA GLN A 70 9.70 -4.56 -19.44
C GLN A 70 9.69 -6.01 -19.90
N GLN A 71 10.07 -6.95 -19.04
CA GLN A 71 10.00 -8.38 -19.34
C GLN A 71 8.57 -8.96 -19.21
N ASN A 72 7.70 -8.31 -18.43
CA ASN A 72 6.35 -8.78 -18.13
C ASN A 72 5.30 -7.64 -18.25
N PRO A 73 5.18 -6.96 -19.41
CA PRO A 73 4.34 -5.77 -19.55
C PRO A 73 2.83 -6.07 -19.46
N ASP A 74 2.46 -7.34 -19.64
CA ASP A 74 1.09 -7.87 -19.47
C ASP A 74 0.73 -8.11 -18.00
N LEU A 75 1.72 -8.24 -17.11
CA LEU A 75 1.53 -8.63 -15.72
C LEU A 75 1.72 -7.49 -14.72
N PHE A 76 2.53 -6.48 -15.06
CA PHE A 76 2.90 -5.45 -14.09
C PHE A 76 2.71 -4.02 -14.58
N TYR A 77 2.22 -3.18 -13.67
CA TYR A 77 2.60 -1.78 -13.53
C TYR A 77 3.70 -1.68 -12.46
N TRP A 78 4.22 -0.49 -12.21
CA TRP A 78 5.16 -0.29 -11.11
C TRP A 78 5.08 1.12 -10.54
N PHE A 79 5.40 1.23 -9.27
CA PHE A 79 5.79 2.47 -8.63
C PHE A 79 7.32 2.49 -8.54
N CYS A 80 7.90 3.69 -8.56
CA CYS A 80 9.27 3.83 -8.09
C CYS A 80 9.28 3.89 -6.56
N ASN A 81 10.44 3.78 -5.92
CA ASN A 81 10.57 4.04 -4.51
C ASN A 81 11.83 4.87 -4.24
N ILE A 82 11.70 5.85 -3.35
CA ILE A 82 12.74 6.84 -3.05
C ILE A 82 12.84 6.94 -1.53
N HIS A 83 13.95 6.46 -0.97
CA HIS A 83 14.25 6.69 0.43
C HIS A 83 14.37 8.21 0.68
N PRO A 84 13.80 8.78 1.75
CA PRO A 84 13.84 10.23 2.03
C PRO A 84 15.25 10.84 2.11
N GLN A 85 16.27 10.01 2.32
CA GLN A 85 17.70 10.38 2.34
C GLN A 85 18.46 10.09 1.02
N MET A 86 17.78 9.59 -0.02
CA MET A 86 18.41 9.25 -1.31
C MET A 86 19.05 10.48 -1.99
N GLY A 87 20.11 10.26 -2.77
CA GLY A 87 20.81 11.31 -3.49
C GLY A 87 21.87 12.00 -2.64
N ASN A 88 21.54 13.17 -2.08
CA ASN A 88 22.50 14.00 -1.34
C ASN A 88 22.42 13.86 0.19
N ASN A 89 21.58 12.96 0.71
CA ASN A 89 21.27 12.88 2.14
C ASN A 89 21.00 14.27 2.74
N SER A 90 20.06 14.99 2.12
CA SER A 90 19.66 16.33 2.53
C SER A 90 18.14 16.50 2.43
N ALA A 91 17.55 17.16 3.43
CA ALA A 91 16.15 17.61 3.42
C ALA A 91 15.83 18.67 2.34
N SER A 92 16.80 19.04 1.51
CA SER A 92 16.63 19.93 0.35
C SER A 92 16.99 19.26 -0.98
N THR A 93 17.10 17.93 -0.99
CA THR A 93 17.38 17.17 -2.21
C THR A 93 16.26 17.38 -3.22
N ASP A 94 16.62 17.77 -4.45
CA ASP A 94 15.65 17.95 -5.54
C ASP A 94 15.16 16.59 -6.07
N PHE A 95 14.15 16.03 -5.40
CA PHE A 95 13.60 14.73 -5.76
C PHE A 95 12.84 14.73 -7.09
N SER A 96 12.45 15.90 -7.61
CA SER A 96 11.81 16.00 -8.93
C SER A 96 12.67 15.37 -10.02
N ARG A 97 14.00 15.40 -9.92
CA ARG A 97 14.90 14.75 -10.89
C ARG A 97 14.73 13.24 -10.96
N PHE A 98 14.54 12.59 -9.82
CA PHE A 98 14.33 11.15 -9.73
C PHE A 98 12.90 10.80 -10.16
N LEU A 99 11.92 11.53 -9.65
CA LEU A 99 10.51 11.31 -9.93
C LEU A 99 10.18 11.50 -11.41
N GLU A 100 10.64 12.57 -12.04
CA GLU A 100 10.41 12.82 -13.47
C GLU A 100 11.10 11.76 -14.34
N TYR A 101 12.29 11.30 -13.94
CA TYR A 101 13.00 10.24 -14.64
C TYR A 101 12.20 8.92 -14.61
N TYR A 102 11.79 8.46 -13.42
CA TYR A 102 11.02 7.21 -13.30
C TYR A 102 9.60 7.32 -13.86
N LYS A 103 8.95 8.48 -13.71
CA LYS A 103 7.65 8.76 -14.34
C LYS A 103 7.74 8.65 -15.87
N LYS A 104 8.83 9.14 -16.49
CA LYS A 104 9.09 8.97 -17.93
C LYS A 104 9.29 7.50 -18.32
N LEU A 105 9.83 6.68 -17.43
CA LEU A 105 9.93 5.21 -17.61
C LEU A 105 8.62 4.47 -17.30
N GLY A 106 7.56 5.19 -16.90
CA GLY A 106 6.22 4.64 -16.70
C GLY A 106 5.88 4.32 -15.24
N ALA A 107 6.69 4.74 -14.26
CA ALA A 107 6.31 4.65 -12.86
C ALA A 107 5.03 5.44 -12.62
N LYS A 108 4.09 4.85 -11.86
CA LYS A 108 2.76 5.41 -11.62
C LYS A 108 2.59 6.07 -10.24
N GLY A 109 3.59 5.92 -9.38
CA GLY A 109 3.59 6.45 -8.01
C GLY A 109 4.91 6.19 -7.32
N VAL A 110 4.92 6.44 -6.01
CA VAL A 110 6.04 6.22 -5.11
C VAL A 110 5.62 5.28 -3.99
N GLY A 111 6.37 4.23 -3.75
CA GLY A 111 6.17 3.37 -2.59
C GLY A 111 6.58 1.92 -2.84
N GLU A 112 6.48 1.07 -1.84
CA GLU A 112 6.00 1.35 -0.47
C GLU A 112 7.06 2.13 0.33
N ILE A 113 6.74 3.32 0.83
CA ILE A 113 7.67 4.08 1.68
C ILE A 113 7.72 3.39 3.04
N THR A 114 8.84 2.72 3.34
CA THR A 114 9.06 1.98 4.59
C THR A 114 10.17 2.55 5.46
N ALA A 115 10.79 3.66 5.05
CA ALA A 115 11.79 4.38 5.84
C ALA A 115 11.30 4.63 7.27
N ASN A 116 12.10 4.25 8.26
CA ASN A 116 11.72 4.37 9.67
C ASN A 116 12.06 5.77 10.22
N MET A 117 11.30 6.76 9.75
CA MET A 117 11.44 8.19 10.08
C MET A 117 10.08 8.76 10.47
N TYR A 118 10.03 9.83 11.27
CA TYR A 118 8.74 10.47 11.57
C TYR A 118 8.06 10.97 10.29
N PHE A 119 6.75 10.83 10.21
CA PHE A 119 5.96 11.23 9.04
C PHE A 119 6.18 12.70 8.64
N ASP A 120 6.41 13.56 9.64
CA ASP A 120 6.66 14.99 9.48
C ASP A 120 8.14 15.40 9.64
N ASP A 121 9.05 14.44 9.48
CA ASP A 121 10.48 14.72 9.41
C ASP A 121 10.80 15.54 8.14
N PRO A 122 11.68 16.56 8.19
CA PRO A 122 12.00 17.40 7.04
C PRO A 122 12.44 16.66 5.77
N TYR A 123 13.06 15.47 5.89
CA TYR A 123 13.42 14.66 4.73
C TYR A 123 12.18 14.05 4.07
N VAL A 124 11.23 13.57 4.88
CA VAL A 124 9.96 12.98 4.43
C VAL A 124 9.05 14.07 3.86
N GLU A 125 8.92 15.21 4.54
CA GLU A 125 8.17 16.36 4.04
C GLU A 125 8.70 16.84 2.68
N ASN A 126 10.02 16.85 2.48
CA ASN A 126 10.63 17.19 1.19
C ASN A 126 10.29 16.15 0.10
N LEU A 127 10.26 14.86 0.43
CA LEU A 127 9.79 13.82 -0.49
C LEU A 127 8.33 14.07 -0.89
N PHE A 128 7.43 14.30 0.07
CA PHE A 128 6.02 14.59 -0.21
C PHE A 128 5.82 15.85 -1.05
N TYR A 129 6.57 16.92 -0.76
CA TYR A 129 6.56 18.14 -1.57
C TYR A 129 6.85 17.83 -3.05
N HIS A 130 7.90 17.05 -3.32
CA HIS A 130 8.27 16.69 -4.68
C HIS A 130 7.31 15.67 -5.31
N CYS A 131 6.76 14.73 -4.54
CA CYS A 131 5.71 13.81 -5.01
C CYS A 131 4.46 14.57 -5.45
N GLN A 132 3.97 15.53 -4.66
CA GLN A 132 2.85 16.39 -5.03
C GLN A 132 3.17 17.18 -6.30
N LYS A 133 4.32 17.86 -6.32
CA LYS A 133 4.77 18.68 -7.45
C LYS A 133 4.86 17.88 -8.76
N CYS A 134 5.28 16.62 -8.68
CA CYS A 134 5.40 15.74 -9.84
C CYS A 134 4.13 14.92 -10.12
N GLU A 135 3.04 15.14 -9.38
CA GLU A 135 1.78 14.39 -9.48
C GLU A 135 2.03 12.88 -9.41
N MET A 136 2.71 12.45 -8.35
CA MET A 136 3.03 11.06 -8.07
C MET A 136 2.40 10.66 -6.72
N PRO A 137 1.38 9.79 -6.71
CA PRO A 137 0.76 9.31 -5.47
C PRO A 137 1.79 8.56 -4.61
N VAL A 138 1.58 8.55 -3.29
CA VAL A 138 2.44 7.84 -2.34
C VAL A 138 1.69 6.70 -1.65
N LEU A 139 2.27 5.51 -1.64
CA LEU A 139 1.87 4.40 -0.78
C LEU A 139 2.92 4.24 0.32
N PHE A 140 2.49 4.20 1.57
CA PHE A 140 3.38 4.20 2.73
C PHE A 140 2.96 3.18 3.78
N HIS A 141 3.96 2.62 4.46
CA HIS A 141 3.79 1.83 5.66
C HIS A 141 3.89 2.74 6.89
N ILE A 142 3.03 2.56 7.89
CA ILE A 142 3.19 3.22 9.20
C ILE A 142 3.88 2.28 10.20
N GLY A 143 4.81 2.81 10.98
CA GLY A 143 5.34 2.18 12.19
C GLY A 143 4.94 2.96 13.45
N PRO A 144 4.71 2.33 14.61
CA PRO A 144 4.37 3.07 15.84
C PRO A 144 5.58 3.74 16.51
N THR A 145 6.80 3.32 16.19
CA THR A 145 8.02 3.77 16.88
C THR A 145 9.23 3.81 15.95
N ILE A 146 10.26 4.58 16.33
CA ILE A 146 11.59 4.48 15.72
C ILE A 146 12.30 3.26 16.31
N GLY A 147 12.82 2.38 15.43
CA GLY A 147 13.48 1.13 15.76
C GLY A 147 12.51 0.00 16.11
N GLY A 148 12.96 -1.25 15.94
CA GLY A 148 12.19 -2.46 16.27
C GLY A 148 11.00 -2.75 15.34
N CYS A 149 10.69 -1.84 14.43
CA CYS A 149 9.72 -1.94 13.36
C CYS A 149 10.18 -1.08 12.17
N TYR A 150 9.32 -0.87 11.18
CA TYR A 150 9.60 -0.07 9.99
C TYR A 150 8.35 0.72 9.56
N GLY A 151 8.52 1.61 8.58
CA GLY A 151 7.50 2.55 8.14
C GLY A 151 7.64 3.92 8.79
N LEU A 152 6.95 4.88 8.17
CA LEU A 152 6.87 6.24 8.66
C LEU A 152 6.20 6.26 10.03
N VAL A 153 6.82 6.94 10.98
CA VAL A 153 6.41 6.88 12.38
C VAL A 153 5.34 7.90 12.68
N ASP A 154 4.23 7.42 13.23
CA ASP A 154 3.17 8.24 13.80
C ASP A 154 2.69 7.67 15.14
N GLU A 155 1.99 8.52 15.90
CA GLU A 155 1.41 8.20 17.19
C GLU A 155 -0.07 7.81 17.03
N ILE A 156 -0.68 7.28 18.11
CA ILE A 156 -2.12 7.00 18.11
C ILE A 156 -2.91 8.26 17.77
N GLY A 157 -3.92 8.10 16.93
CA GLY A 157 -4.71 9.20 16.37
C GLY A 157 -4.13 9.80 15.09
N LEU A 158 -3.03 9.25 14.57
CA LEU A 158 -2.41 9.62 13.28
C LEU A 158 -2.19 11.15 13.09
N PRO A 159 -1.69 11.89 14.11
CA PRO A 159 -1.60 13.34 14.04
C PRO A 159 -0.60 13.85 12.99
N ARG A 160 0.46 13.09 12.66
CA ARG A 160 1.44 13.54 11.66
C ARG A 160 0.98 13.26 10.25
N LEU A 161 0.34 12.12 10.02
CA LEU A 161 -0.35 11.86 8.76
C LEU A 161 -1.37 12.97 8.49
N GLU A 162 -2.18 13.35 9.49
CA GLU A 162 -3.15 14.45 9.33
C GLU A 162 -2.48 15.78 8.95
N LYS A 163 -1.38 16.14 9.63
CA LYS A 163 -0.60 17.33 9.30
C LYS A 163 -0.12 17.33 7.84
N GLU A 164 0.33 16.19 7.33
CA GLU A 164 0.78 16.07 5.94
C GLU A 164 -0.38 16.03 4.93
N LEU A 165 -1.54 15.48 5.30
CA LEU A 165 -2.76 15.53 4.51
C LEU A 165 -3.22 16.99 4.30
N ASP A 166 -3.17 17.81 5.35
CA ASP A 166 -3.47 19.24 5.32
C ASP A 166 -2.45 20.03 4.47
N LYS A 167 -1.17 19.70 4.63
CA LYS A 167 -0.07 20.43 4.00
C LYS A 167 0.05 20.13 2.50
N PHE A 168 -0.30 18.91 2.09
CA PHE A 168 -0.22 18.44 0.71
C PHE A 168 -1.59 17.97 0.18
N PRO A 169 -2.56 18.90 0.01
CA PRO A 169 -3.94 18.57 -0.31
C PRO A 169 -4.13 17.93 -1.70
N ASP A 170 -3.15 18.08 -2.60
CA ASP A 170 -3.20 17.52 -3.96
C ASP A 170 -2.41 16.20 -4.07
N LEU A 171 -1.65 15.81 -3.04
CA LEU A 171 -0.94 14.53 -3.01
C LEU A 171 -1.87 13.42 -2.54
N GLN A 172 -2.06 12.38 -3.35
CA GLN A 172 -2.78 11.19 -2.92
C GLN A 172 -1.92 10.33 -2.00
N PHE A 173 -2.36 10.20 -0.76
CA PHE A 173 -1.81 9.36 0.29
C PHE A 173 -2.58 8.04 0.34
N ILE A 174 -1.89 6.92 0.13
CA ILE A 174 -2.46 5.58 0.19
C ILE A 174 -1.91 4.90 1.45
N GLY A 175 -2.75 4.84 2.48
CA GLY A 175 -2.39 4.29 3.78
C GLY A 175 -2.32 2.77 3.77
N HIS A 176 -1.21 2.26 4.29
CA HIS A 176 -0.96 0.85 4.53
C HIS A 176 -0.36 0.63 5.94
N SER A 177 -0.49 -0.63 6.36
CA SER A 177 0.07 -1.32 7.53
C SER A 177 -0.85 -1.51 8.72
N GLN A 178 -0.40 -2.35 9.66
CA GLN A 178 -1.10 -2.69 10.89
C GLN A 178 -1.41 -1.43 11.71
N PRO A 179 -0.46 -0.52 12.01
CA PRO A 179 -0.77 0.74 12.68
C PRO A 179 -1.84 1.57 11.97
N PHE A 180 -1.75 1.76 10.65
CA PHE A 180 -2.77 2.51 9.91
C PHE A 180 -4.15 1.85 10.06
N TRP A 181 -4.25 0.55 9.79
CA TRP A 181 -5.54 -0.14 9.84
C TRP A 181 -6.07 -0.41 11.26
N SER A 182 -5.22 -0.38 12.28
CA SER A 182 -5.66 -0.49 13.68
C SER A 182 -6.53 0.69 14.11
N GLU A 183 -6.22 1.88 13.57
CA GLU A 183 -6.92 3.16 13.77
C GLU A 183 -8.29 3.21 13.06
N ILE A 184 -8.70 2.15 12.36
CA ILE A 184 -10.10 1.99 11.92
C ILE A 184 -11.05 1.88 13.12
N SER A 185 -10.53 1.52 14.30
CA SER A 185 -11.28 1.37 15.54
C SER A 185 -10.79 2.33 16.63
N SER A 186 -11.69 2.93 17.39
CA SER A 186 -11.39 3.92 18.42
C SER A 186 -10.83 3.33 19.73
N ASP A 187 -10.80 2.00 19.85
CA ASP A 187 -10.29 1.26 21.01
C ASP A 187 -8.86 0.72 20.78
N VAL A 188 -8.17 1.22 19.75
CA VAL A 188 -6.75 0.98 19.53
C VAL A 188 -5.92 1.51 20.72
N THR A 189 -4.87 0.78 21.06
CA THR A 189 -3.92 1.09 22.13
C THR A 189 -2.49 0.89 21.65
N GLU A 190 -1.51 1.41 22.38
CA GLU A 190 -0.10 1.26 22.02
C GLU A 190 0.31 -0.22 21.95
N GLU A 191 -0.30 -1.06 22.78
CA GLU A 191 -0.06 -2.51 22.82
C GLU A 191 -0.58 -3.24 21.57
N ASN A 192 -1.71 -2.78 21.00
CA ASN A 192 -2.37 -3.49 19.89
C ASN A 192 -2.21 -2.83 18.52
N CYS A 193 -1.71 -1.58 18.45
CA CYS A 193 -1.62 -0.81 17.21
C CYS A 193 -0.77 -1.49 16.13
N ASN A 194 0.29 -2.19 16.52
CA ASN A 194 1.20 -2.89 15.60
C ASN A 194 0.88 -4.38 15.45
N SER A 195 -0.40 -4.74 15.57
CA SER A 195 -0.87 -6.14 15.59
C SER A 195 -2.09 -6.34 14.69
N TYR A 196 -2.80 -7.46 14.89
CA TYR A 196 -4.08 -7.73 14.22
C TYR A 196 -5.20 -7.78 15.28
N PRO A 197 -5.82 -6.62 15.63
CA PRO A 197 -6.90 -6.59 16.59
C PRO A 197 -8.04 -7.52 16.21
N SER A 198 -8.72 -8.10 17.21
CA SER A 198 -9.89 -8.97 17.03
C SER A 198 -11.14 -8.32 17.61
N GLY A 199 -12.32 -8.87 17.30
CA GLY A 199 -13.58 -8.36 17.83
C GLY A 199 -14.16 -7.18 17.02
N LYS A 200 -15.14 -6.52 17.63
CA LYS A 200 -15.95 -5.47 17.00
C LYS A 200 -15.12 -4.23 16.66
N VAL A 201 -15.51 -3.55 15.58
CA VAL A 201 -14.91 -2.27 15.19
C VAL A 201 -15.81 -1.14 15.67
N ILE A 202 -15.24 -0.17 16.38
CA ILE A 202 -15.91 1.07 16.79
C ILE A 202 -15.30 2.18 15.95
N SER A 203 -16.04 2.75 14.99
CA SER A 203 -15.54 3.78 14.04
C SER A 203 -14.47 4.69 14.64
N GLY A 204 -13.23 4.54 14.17
CA GLY A 204 -12.04 5.21 14.70
C GLY A 204 -11.49 6.30 13.79
N ARG A 205 -10.21 6.63 14.01
CA ARG A 205 -9.53 7.76 13.39
C ARG A 205 -9.41 7.66 11.88
N VAL A 206 -9.13 6.49 11.31
CA VAL A 206 -9.06 6.33 9.84
C VAL A 206 -10.39 6.69 9.19
N VAL A 207 -11.51 6.32 9.81
CA VAL A 207 -12.85 6.65 9.29
C VAL A 207 -13.07 8.16 9.29
N GLU A 208 -12.67 8.86 10.35
CA GLU A 208 -12.75 10.32 10.45
C GLU A 208 -11.89 11.00 9.38
N LEU A 209 -10.63 10.57 9.23
CA LEU A 209 -9.71 11.13 8.25
C LEU A 209 -10.19 10.89 6.83
N MET A 210 -10.66 9.68 6.49
CA MET A 210 -11.17 9.38 5.15
C MET A 210 -12.46 10.14 4.81
N ARG A 211 -13.26 10.56 5.79
CA ARG A 211 -14.40 11.47 5.58
C ARG A 211 -13.97 12.91 5.35
N THR A 212 -12.94 13.35 6.08
CA THR A 212 -12.48 14.74 6.12
C THR A 212 -11.60 15.08 4.93
N TYR A 213 -10.67 14.19 4.58
CA TYR A 213 -9.62 14.43 3.60
C TYR A 213 -9.92 13.70 2.29
N ASN A 214 -9.97 14.46 1.18
CA ASN A 214 -10.20 13.90 -0.15
C ASN A 214 -8.99 13.18 -0.74
N ASN A 215 -7.81 13.42 -0.17
CA ASN A 215 -6.54 12.92 -0.62
C ASN A 215 -6.01 11.71 0.19
N LEU A 216 -6.80 11.18 1.15
CA LEU A 216 -6.50 9.93 1.85
C LEU A 216 -7.26 8.74 1.23
N TYR A 217 -6.50 7.69 0.94
CA TYR A 217 -6.96 6.42 0.37
C TYR A 217 -6.43 5.27 1.24
N GLY A 218 -7.01 4.08 1.07
CA GLY A 218 -6.60 2.87 1.79
C GLY A 218 -6.22 1.73 0.86
N ASP A 219 -5.07 1.13 1.12
CA ASP A 219 -4.65 -0.15 0.55
C ASP A 219 -5.11 -1.31 1.45
N LEU A 220 -5.97 -2.19 0.93
CA LEU A 220 -6.52 -3.31 1.70
C LEU A 220 -5.58 -4.54 1.76
N SER A 221 -4.35 -4.43 1.27
CA SER A 221 -3.38 -5.52 1.23
C SER A 221 -2.99 -6.11 2.58
N ALA A 222 -2.22 -7.20 2.50
CA ALA A 222 -1.69 -7.96 3.62
C ALA A 222 -2.78 -8.51 4.57
N GLY A 223 -2.34 -8.98 5.73
CA GLY A 223 -3.25 -9.29 6.83
C GLY A 223 -3.89 -8.03 7.42
N SER A 224 -3.29 -6.85 7.27
CA SER A 224 -3.69 -5.62 7.96
C SER A 224 -4.99 -5.05 7.38
N GLY A 225 -5.02 -4.80 6.08
CA GLY A 225 -6.22 -4.33 5.38
C GLY A 225 -7.32 -5.38 5.36
N PHE A 226 -6.97 -6.66 5.14
CA PHE A 226 -7.93 -7.76 5.24
C PHE A 226 -8.56 -7.84 6.64
N ASN A 227 -7.76 -7.76 7.72
CA ASN A 227 -8.27 -7.80 9.08
C ASN A 227 -9.21 -6.62 9.36
N ALA A 228 -8.85 -5.41 8.90
CA ALA A 228 -9.66 -4.19 9.08
C ALA A 228 -11.11 -4.37 8.61
N VAL A 229 -11.31 -5.03 7.46
CA VAL A 229 -12.64 -5.21 6.86
C VAL A 229 -13.31 -6.54 7.23
N SER A 230 -12.55 -7.57 7.63
CA SER A 230 -13.13 -8.92 7.82
C SER A 230 -13.39 -9.31 9.28
N ARG A 231 -12.73 -8.69 10.27
CA ARG A 231 -12.93 -9.07 11.69
C ARG A 231 -14.30 -8.75 12.25
N ASP A 232 -14.93 -7.71 11.71
CA ASP A 232 -16.31 -7.34 11.98
C ASP A 232 -17.05 -7.14 10.64
N PRO A 233 -17.57 -8.22 10.02
CA PRO A 233 -18.02 -8.18 8.63
C PRO A 233 -19.09 -7.12 8.35
N GLU A 234 -20.05 -6.93 9.27
CA GLU A 234 -21.12 -5.94 9.07
C GLU A 234 -20.57 -4.51 9.05
N PHE A 235 -19.55 -4.20 9.88
CA PHE A 235 -18.82 -2.94 9.80
C PHE A 235 -18.02 -2.87 8.48
N GLY A 236 -17.29 -3.92 8.14
CA GLY A 236 -16.43 -3.95 6.95
C GLY A 236 -17.20 -3.75 5.64
N TYR A 237 -18.38 -4.37 5.51
CA TYR A 237 -19.25 -4.16 4.34
C TYR A 237 -19.74 -2.71 4.26
N ALA A 238 -20.17 -2.12 5.39
CA ALA A 238 -20.59 -0.73 5.44
C ALA A 238 -19.43 0.24 5.12
N PHE A 239 -18.23 -0.06 5.63
CA PHE A 239 -17.01 0.70 5.35
C PHE A 239 -16.64 0.66 3.86
N ILE A 240 -16.69 -0.52 3.24
CA ILE A 240 -16.42 -0.67 1.80
C ILE A 240 -17.45 0.10 0.97
N GLU A 241 -18.73 0.06 1.33
CA GLU A 241 -19.77 0.84 0.64
C GLU A 241 -19.54 2.35 0.75
N GLU A 242 -19.22 2.82 1.96
CA GLU A 242 -19.00 4.24 2.22
C GLU A 242 -17.75 4.77 1.50
N PHE A 243 -16.63 4.03 1.56
CA PHE A 243 -15.34 4.45 1.05
C PHE A 243 -14.95 3.77 -0.27
N GLN A 244 -15.91 3.24 -1.03
CA GLN A 244 -15.67 2.50 -2.27
C GLN A 244 -14.82 3.24 -3.31
N ASP A 245 -14.81 4.57 -3.29
CA ASP A 245 -14.00 5.42 -4.20
C ASP A 245 -12.59 5.72 -3.68
N LYS A 246 -12.28 5.30 -2.45
CA LYS A 246 -11.03 5.57 -1.74
C LYS A 246 -10.25 4.31 -1.33
N LEU A 247 -10.72 3.13 -1.73
CA LEU A 247 -10.11 1.86 -1.37
C LEU A 247 -9.56 1.15 -2.60
N TYR A 248 -8.41 0.51 -2.44
CA TYR A 248 -7.78 -0.31 -3.46
C TYR A 248 -7.62 -1.75 -2.98
N PHE A 249 -7.87 -2.69 -3.87
CA PHE A 249 -7.45 -4.07 -3.70
C PHE A 249 -5.93 -4.16 -3.82
N GLY A 250 -5.31 -4.79 -2.82
CA GLY A 250 -3.91 -5.15 -2.83
C GLY A 250 -3.72 -6.51 -2.16
N THR A 251 -2.59 -7.17 -2.40
CA THR A 251 -2.30 -8.47 -1.77
C THR A 251 -1.14 -8.44 -0.80
N ASP A 252 -0.15 -7.58 -1.07
CA ASP A 252 1.15 -7.59 -0.40
C ASP A 252 1.82 -8.99 -0.49
N ILE A 253 1.78 -9.57 -1.69
CA ILE A 253 2.56 -10.78 -1.96
C ILE A 253 4.04 -10.40 -1.93
N CYS A 254 4.70 -10.85 -0.88
CA CYS A 254 6.12 -10.74 -0.62
C CYS A 254 6.83 -12.09 -0.71
N ASP A 255 6.12 -13.20 -0.70
CA ASP A 255 6.65 -14.57 -0.63
C ASP A 255 5.69 -15.52 -1.36
N PRO A 256 6.18 -16.49 -2.14
CA PRO A 256 5.30 -17.44 -2.84
C PRO A 256 4.44 -18.29 -1.91
N ARG A 257 4.74 -18.30 -0.60
CA ARG A 257 3.96 -19.00 0.43
C ARG A 257 2.85 -18.13 1.04
N ASN A 258 2.71 -16.86 0.67
CA ASN A 258 1.67 -16.00 1.23
C ASN A 258 0.26 -16.51 0.86
N GLU A 259 -0.62 -16.56 1.86
CA GLU A 259 -2.04 -16.90 1.67
C GLU A 259 -2.88 -15.63 1.57
N ILE A 260 -3.53 -15.42 0.43
CA ILE A 260 -4.32 -14.21 0.17
C ILE A 260 -5.80 -14.51 0.35
N LYS A 261 -6.39 -14.02 1.45
CA LYS A 261 -7.80 -14.25 1.81
C LYS A 261 -8.73 -13.15 1.29
N LEU A 262 -8.22 -11.92 1.13
CA LEU A 262 -9.01 -10.76 0.73
C LEU A 262 -9.75 -10.98 -0.59
N SER A 263 -9.10 -11.56 -1.60
CA SER A 263 -9.69 -11.79 -2.93
C SER A 263 -10.98 -12.60 -2.83
N PHE A 264 -10.91 -13.76 -2.16
CA PHE A 264 -12.05 -14.66 -2.00
C PHE A 264 -13.13 -14.07 -1.09
N TRP A 265 -12.75 -13.32 -0.06
CA TRP A 265 -13.71 -12.68 0.85
C TRP A 265 -14.52 -11.58 0.13
N LEU A 266 -13.89 -10.79 -0.74
CA LEU A 266 -14.59 -9.79 -1.56
C LEU A 266 -15.54 -10.46 -2.56
N ASP A 267 -15.11 -11.57 -3.18
CA ASP A 267 -15.95 -12.35 -4.11
C ASP A 267 -17.19 -12.89 -3.39
N GLU A 268 -17.00 -13.51 -2.22
CA GLU A 268 -18.11 -14.01 -1.40
C GLU A 268 -19.05 -12.88 -0.94
N ALA A 269 -18.49 -11.72 -0.57
CA ALA A 269 -19.27 -10.57 -0.12
C ALA A 269 -20.20 -10.04 -1.22
N VAL A 270 -19.72 -9.91 -2.45
CA VAL A 270 -20.55 -9.45 -3.58
C VAL A 270 -21.54 -10.52 -4.02
N GLU A 271 -21.14 -11.80 -4.06
CA GLU A 271 -22.02 -12.92 -4.41
C GLU A 271 -23.21 -13.06 -3.44
N LYS A 272 -22.97 -12.82 -2.15
CA LYS A 272 -24.01 -12.84 -1.10
C LYS A 272 -24.80 -11.53 -1.01
N GLY A 273 -24.52 -10.54 -1.84
CA GLY A 273 -25.16 -9.23 -1.81
C GLY A 273 -24.89 -8.43 -0.53
N LYS A 274 -23.76 -8.69 0.14
CA LYS A 274 -23.31 -7.96 1.32
C LYS A 274 -22.65 -6.63 0.97
N ILE A 275 -22.00 -6.58 -0.18
CA ILE A 275 -21.59 -5.35 -0.86
C ILE A 275 -22.19 -5.33 -2.27
N SER A 276 -22.37 -4.14 -2.81
CA SER A 276 -22.86 -3.89 -4.14
C SER A 276 -21.81 -4.26 -5.20
N GLN A 277 -22.31 -4.60 -6.40
CA GLN A 277 -21.43 -4.81 -7.55
C GLN A 277 -20.63 -3.55 -7.90
N VAL A 278 -21.17 -2.36 -7.62
CA VAL A 278 -20.48 -1.08 -7.86
C VAL A 278 -19.29 -0.94 -6.93
N ALA A 279 -19.47 -1.12 -5.62
CA ALA A 279 -18.39 -1.05 -4.65
C ALA A 279 -17.30 -2.10 -4.95
N TYR A 280 -17.71 -3.35 -5.19
CA TYR A 280 -16.78 -4.42 -5.60
C TYR A 280 -15.96 -4.02 -6.84
N ASN A 281 -16.60 -3.53 -7.91
CA ASN A 281 -15.91 -3.18 -9.14
C ASN A 281 -14.92 -2.02 -8.94
N LYS A 282 -15.26 -1.01 -8.13
CA LYS A 282 -14.37 0.11 -7.84
C LYS A 282 -13.14 -0.34 -7.05
N VAL A 283 -13.36 -1.06 -5.94
CA VAL A 283 -12.28 -1.51 -5.06
C VAL A 283 -11.35 -2.51 -5.75
N CYS A 284 -11.91 -3.51 -6.45
CA CYS A 284 -11.13 -4.57 -7.09
C CYS A 284 -10.42 -4.12 -8.37
N PHE A 285 -10.87 -3.06 -9.04
CA PHE A 285 -10.40 -2.74 -10.38
C PHE A 285 -10.49 -1.25 -10.73
N GLY A 286 -11.68 -0.66 -10.65
CA GLY A 286 -11.98 0.65 -11.24
C GLY A 286 -11.14 1.80 -10.68
N ASN A 287 -10.88 1.80 -9.37
CA ASN A 287 -10.04 2.82 -8.74
C ASN A 287 -8.58 2.65 -9.18
N ALA A 288 -8.06 1.43 -9.14
CA ALA A 288 -6.69 1.14 -9.57
C ALA A 288 -6.49 1.49 -11.05
N LEU A 289 -7.45 1.20 -11.93
CA LEU A 289 -7.38 1.59 -13.33
C LEU A 289 -7.29 3.12 -13.48
N LYS A 290 -8.12 3.88 -12.76
CA LYS A 290 -8.08 5.35 -12.77
C LYS A 290 -6.76 5.93 -12.24
N LEU A 291 -6.11 5.22 -11.30
CA LEU A 291 -4.82 5.61 -10.75
C LEU A 291 -3.67 5.37 -11.75
N LEU A 292 -3.77 4.31 -12.55
CA LEU A 292 -2.67 3.76 -13.33
C LEU A 292 -2.74 4.12 -14.83
N GLU A 293 -3.89 4.54 -15.35
CA GLU A 293 -4.15 4.86 -16.77
C GLU A 293 -4.82 6.23 -16.98
#